data_AF-A0A4V6L238-F1
#
_entry.id   AF-A0A4V6L238-F1
#
_cell.length_a   1.000
_cell.length_b   1.000
_cell.length_c   1.000
_cell.angle_alpha   90.00
_cell.angle_beta   90.00
_cell.angle_gamma   90.00
#
_symmetry.space_group_name_H-M   'P 1'
#
loop_
_entity.id
_entity.type
_entity.pdbx_description
1 polymer ?
#
loop_
_entity_poly.entity_id
_entity_poly.type
_entity_poly.pdbx_seq_one_letter_code
_entity_poly.pdbx_strand_id
1 'polypeptide(L)'
;MIRTVFLSCNYPHHDPIDKQINDWLAENSNVELIDIKFQSNVSAVADSGVSGEYWHTSALVIYREPEKSRLGIEFGEEDDY
;
A
#
# COMPACT_ATOMS: atom_id res chain seq x y z
N MET A 1 14.74 5.50 -5.40
CA MET A 1 14.53 6.45 -4.28
C MET A 1 13.69 5.77 -3.21
N ILE A 2 13.96 5.95 -1.90
CA ILE A 2 13.12 5.38 -0.84
C ILE A 2 11.84 6.22 -0.70
N ARG A 3 10.68 5.57 -0.67
CA ARG A 3 9.34 6.17 -0.55
C ARG A 3 8.47 5.39 0.42
N THR A 4 7.33 5.98 0.75
CA THR A 4 6.33 5.40 1.63
C THR A 4 4.92 5.57 1.07
N VAL A 5 4.05 4.61 1.28
CA VAL A 5 2.59 4.76 1.12
C VAL A 5 1.88 4.37 2.41
N PHE A 6 0.87 5.15 2.79
CA PHE A 6 0.04 4.90 3.96
C PHE A 6 -1.31 4.31 3.52
N LEU A 7 -1.68 3.18 4.10
CA LEU A 7 -2.92 2.47 3.86
C LEU A 7 -3.70 2.39 5.17
N SER A 8 -5.03 2.48 5.12
CA SER A 8 -5.86 2.37 6.32
C SER A 8 -7.24 1.80 6.02
N CYS A 9 -7.74 1.02 6.96
CA CYS A 9 -9.06 0.41 6.93
C CYS A 9 -9.80 0.76 8.24
N ASN A 10 -11.01 1.32 8.07
CA ASN A 10 -11.94 1.62 9.16
C ASN A 10 -13.14 0.67 9.10
N TYR A 11 -13.59 0.15 10.24
CA TYR A 11 -14.93 -0.43 10.32
C TYR A 11 -16.00 0.66 10.09
N PRO A 12 -17.12 0.40 9.36
CA PRO A 12 -17.61 -0.89 8.85
C PRO A 12 -17.30 -1.21 7.37
N HIS A 13 -16.62 -0.33 6.63
CA HIS A 13 -16.81 -0.25 5.17
C HIS A 13 -15.56 -0.35 4.30
N HIS A 14 -14.53 -1.10 4.72
CA HIS A 14 -13.28 -1.14 3.96
C HIS A 14 -12.73 -2.56 3.78
N ASP A 15 -12.11 -2.78 2.62
CA ASP A 15 -11.31 -3.98 2.35
C ASP A 15 -10.29 -4.18 3.48
N PRO A 16 -10.12 -5.42 3.96
CA PRO A 16 -9.09 -5.75 4.93
C PRO A 16 -7.72 -5.17 4.54
N ILE A 17 -6.96 -4.71 5.53
CA ILE A 17 -5.69 -4.03 5.33
C ILE A 17 -4.65 -4.87 4.57
N ASP A 18 -4.67 -6.20 4.74
CA ASP A 18 -3.86 -7.16 3.99
C ASP A 18 -4.22 -7.19 2.51
N LYS A 19 -5.52 -7.13 2.18
CA LYS A 19 -5.97 -7.00 0.80
C LYS A 19 -5.48 -5.70 0.17
N GLN A 20 -5.61 -4.57 0.87
CA GLN A 20 -5.12 -3.27 0.38
C GLN A 20 -3.60 -3.28 0.11
N ILE A 21 -2.81 -3.92 0.99
CA ILE A 21 -1.37 -4.09 0.80
C ILE A 21 -1.08 -4.94 -0.44
N ASN A 22 -1.76 -6.08 -0.59
CA ASN A 22 -1.55 -6.99 -1.71
C ASN A 22 -1.94 -6.36 -3.05
N ASP A 23 -3.06 -5.66 -3.11
CA ASP A 23 -3.50 -4.94 -4.31
C ASP A 23 -2.49 -3.86 -4.69
N TRP A 24 -2.01 -3.08 -3.70
CA TRP A 24 -0.99 -2.07 -3.94
C TRP A 24 0.33 -2.66 -4.46
N LEU A 25 0.79 -3.77 -3.90
CA LEU A 25 2.00 -4.47 -4.36
C LEU A 25 1.83 -5.04 -5.78
N ALA A 26 0.63 -5.54 -6.12
CA ALA A 26 0.34 -6.02 -7.46
C ALA A 26 0.40 -4.89 -8.51
N GLU A 27 -0.15 -3.72 -8.17
CA GLU A 27 -0.10 -2.51 -9.02
C GLU A 27 1.31 -1.92 -9.13
N ASN A 28 2.14 -2.10 -8.10
CA ASN A 28 3.51 -1.55 -8.01
C ASN A 28 4.58 -2.66 -8.05
N SER A 29 4.40 -3.63 -8.94
CA SER A 29 5.26 -4.84 -9.02
C SER A 29 6.75 -4.60 -9.31
N ASN A 30 7.13 -3.38 -9.72
CA ASN A 30 8.50 -2.99 -10.02
C ASN A 30 9.24 -2.33 -8.84
N VAL A 31 8.61 -2.20 -7.67
CA VAL A 31 9.25 -1.64 -6.47
C VAL A 31 9.97 -2.72 -5.66
N GLU A 32 11.07 -2.35 -5.01
CA GLU A 32 11.68 -3.20 -3.98
C GLU A 32 11.01 -2.88 -2.64
N LEU A 33 10.29 -3.84 -2.08
CA LEU A 33 9.70 -3.72 -0.75
C LEU A 33 10.83 -3.74 0.31
N ILE A 34 10.88 -2.71 1.16
CA ILE A 34 11.87 -2.60 2.25
C ILE A 34 11.27 -3.09 3.57
N ASP A 35 10.11 -2.56 3.95
CA ASP A 35 9.45 -2.85 5.23
C ASP A 35 7.96 -2.49 5.16
N ILE A 36 7.16 -3.07 6.07
CA ILE A 36 5.77 -2.70 6.29
C ILE A 36 5.57 -2.51 7.79
N LYS A 37 5.28 -1.28 8.22
CA LYS A 37 4.94 -1.00 9.61
C LYS A 37 3.43 -1.08 9.79
N PHE A 38 2.98 -1.94 10.69
CA PHE A 38 1.58 -2.19 10.93
C PHE A 38 1.10 -1.57 12.25
N GLN A 39 -0.11 -1.03 12.27
CA GLN A 39 -0.79 -0.54 13.46
C GLN A 39 -2.25 -1.02 13.44
N SER A 40 -2.74 -1.49 14.58
CA SER A 40 -4.15 -1.84 14.77
C SER A 40 -4.63 -1.33 16.11
N ASN A 41 -5.78 -0.68 16.09
CA ASN A 41 -6.47 -0.18 17.27
C ASN A 41 -7.87 -0.79 17.29
N VAL A 42 -8.23 -1.34 18.44
CA VAL A 42 -9.60 -1.72 18.75
C VAL A 42 -10.10 -0.69 19.75
N SER A 43 -11.03 0.16 19.32
CA SER A 43 -11.72 1.07 20.23
C SER A 43 -13.12 0.56 20.46
N ALA A 44 -13.43 0.21 21.72
CA ALA A 44 -14.79 -0.06 22.15
C ALA A 44 -15.32 1.22 22.80
N VAL A 45 -16.28 1.88 22.15
CA VAL A 45 -17.04 2.95 22.80
C VAL A 45 -18.31 2.32 23.36
N ALA A 46 -18.44 2.33 24.68
CA ALA A 46 -19.68 2.01 25.37
C ALA A 46 -20.40 3.34 25.65
N ASP A 47 -21.20 3.81 24.69
CA ASP A 47 -22.13 4.91 24.93
C ASP A 47 -23.53 4.32 25.14
N SER A 48 -24.15 4.65 26.28
CA SER A 48 -25.57 4.39 26.55
C SER A 48 -26.05 2.94 26.33
N GLY A 49 -25.17 1.94 26.53
CA GLY A 49 -25.49 0.52 26.41
C GLY A 49 -25.33 -0.08 25.00
N VAL A 50 -24.87 0.70 24.01
CA VAL A 50 -24.49 0.20 22.69
C VAL A 50 -22.98 0.04 22.63
N SER A 51 -22.51 -1.20 22.48
CA SER A 51 -21.09 -1.49 22.23
C SER A 51 -20.83 -1.38 20.73
N GLY A 52 -20.18 -0.30 20.30
CA GLY A 52 -19.60 -0.19 18.96
C GLY A 52 -18.14 -0.63 18.99
N GLU A 53 -17.82 -1.72 18.29
CA GLU A 53 -16.42 -2.07 18.02
C GLU A 53 -15.94 -1.29 16.80
N TYR A 54 -15.08 -0.30 17.02
CA TYR A 54 -14.41 0.42 15.95
C TYR A 54 -13.03 -0.18 15.75
N TRP A 55 -12.86 -0.83 14.61
CA TRP A 55 -11.57 -1.33 14.16
C TRP A 55 -10.91 -0.28 13.29
N HIS A 56 -9.72 0.15 13.67
CA HIS A 56 -8.85 0.95 12.83
C HIS A 56 -7.56 0.17 12.62
N THR A 57 -7.31 -0.26 11.38
CA THR A 57 -6.05 -0.86 11.00
C THR A 57 -5.37 0.03 9.97
N SER A 58 -4.06 0.17 10.09
CA SER A 58 -3.27 0.95 9.14
C SER A 58 -1.90 0.32 8.93
N ALA A 59 -1.32 0.63 7.78
CA ALA A 59 0.00 0.16 7.40
C ALA A 59 0.77 1.28 6.69
N LEU A 60 2.06 1.41 7.02
CA LEU A 60 3.01 2.22 6.27
C LEU A 60 3.93 1.28 5.50
N VAL A 61 3.74 1.19 4.19
CA VAL A 61 4.61 0.43 3.30
C VAL A 61 5.80 1.31 2.94
N ILE A 62 7.01 0.79 3.15
CA ILE A 62 8.28 1.46 2.85
C ILE A 62 8.92 0.70 1.70
N TYR A 63 9.24 1.38 0.61
CA TYR A 63 9.72 0.76 -0.62
C TYR A 63 10.77 1.62 -1.32
N ARG A 64 11.57 0.99 -2.18
CA ARG A 64 12.48 1.68 -3.09
C ARG A 64 11.90 1.65 -4.49
N GLU A 65 11.73 2.83 -5.08
CA GLU A 65 11.44 2.93 -6.51
C GLU A 65 12.63 2.46 -7.33
N PRO A 66 12.40 1.75 -8.44
CA PRO A 66 13.44 1.39 -9.38
C PRO A 66 14.12 2.66 -9.87
N GLU A 67 15.44 2.60 -10.07
CA GLU A 67 16.13 3.69 -10.73
C GLU A 67 15.56 3.80 -12.15
N LYS A 68 14.97 4.95 -12.50
CA LYS A 68 14.70 5.25 -13.90
C LYS A 68 16.04 5.16 -14.61
N SER A 69 16.15 4.26 -15.60
CA SER A 69 17.36 4.19 -16.42
C SER A 69 17.64 5.60 -16.94
N ARG A 70 18.86 6.10 -16.72
CA ARG A 70 19.31 7.38 -17.28
C ARG A 70 19.48 7.32 -18.81
N LEU A 71 19.15 6.19 -19.44
CA LEU A 71 19.18 6.01 -20.88
C LEU A 71 17.75 6.13 -21.43
N GLY A 72 17.41 7.33 -21.89
CA GLY A 72 16.37 7.52 -22.90
C GLY A 72 16.86 7.04 -24.26
N ILE A 73 17.11 5.75 -24.40
CA ILE A 73 17.31 5.11 -25.70
C ILE A 73 16.16 4.13 -25.86
N GLU A 74 15.08 4.61 -26.47
CA GLU A 74 14.18 3.75 -27.23
C GLU A 74 15.02 3.14 -28.35
N PHE A 75 15.28 1.85 -28.28
CA PHE A 75 15.77 1.12 -29.45
C PHE A 75 14.60 1.14 -30.44
N GLY A 76 14.66 2.07 -31.39
CA GLY A 76 13.73 2.12 -32.50
C GLY A 76 13.71 0.77 -33.21
N GLU A 77 12.51 0.33 -33.55
CA GLU A 77 12.29 -0.79 -34.45
C GLU A 77 13.16 -0.55 -35.70
N GLU A 78 14.08 -1.48 -35.98
CA GLU A 78 14.74 -1.52 -37.28
C GLU A 78 13.66 -1.86 -38.31
N ASP A 79 13.31 -0.88 -39.14
CA ASP A 79 12.56 -1.11 -40.36
C ASP A 79 13.39 -2.05 -41.26
N ASP A 80 12.98 -3.32 -41.33
CA ASP A 80 13.49 -4.28 -42.30
C ASP A 80 13.20 -3.79 -43.73
N TYR A 81 14.26 -3.54 -44.50
CA TYR A 81 14.23 -3.21 -45.94
C TYR A 81 13.80 -4.38 -46.82
#